data_AF-A0A3A8WB77-F1
#
_entry.id   AF-A0A3A8WB77-F1
#
_cell.length_a   1.000
_cell.length_b   1.000
_cell.length_c   1.000
_cell.angle_alpha   90.00
_cell.angle_beta   90.00
_cell.angle_gamma   90.00
#
_symmetry.space_group_name_H-M   'P 1'
#
loop_
_entity.id
_entity.type
_entity.pdbx_description
1 polymer ?
#
loop_
_entity_poly.entity_id
_entity_poly.type
_entity_poly.pdbx_seq_one_letter_code
_entity_poly.pdbx_strand_id
1 'polypeptide(L)' 'MRNRPIIMIDTTNAPTYCRSHCCNGDCSKHISKGMAYTGPCKFALLKDTEECEGYISRRKKTMQEIKQIEKEMEAAGIEK' A
#
# COMPACT_ATOMS: atom_id res chain seq x y z
N MET A 1 24.80 -4.97 36.69
CA MET A 1 23.96 -4.85 35.48
C MET A 1 22.97 -6.01 35.50
N ARG A 2 21.66 -5.77 35.32
CA ARG A 2 20.67 -6.88 35.30
C ARG A 2 20.82 -7.66 33.99
N ASN A 3 21.08 -8.96 34.07
CA ASN A 3 21.01 -9.88 32.93
C ASN A 3 19.58 -9.88 32.38
N ARG A 4 19.32 -9.07 31.36
CA ARG A 4 18.06 -9.14 30.62
C ARG A 4 18.23 -10.22 29.56
N PRO A 5 17.35 -11.24 29.51
CA PRO A 5 17.43 -12.26 28.47
C PRO A 5 17.24 -11.60 27.10
N ILE A 6 18.10 -11.96 26.15
CA ILE A 6 17.95 -11.58 24.75
C ILE A 6 16.95 -12.58 24.15
N ILE A 7 15.76 -12.08 23.78
CA ILE A 7 14.73 -12.88 23.14
C ILE A 7 14.87 -12.67 21.64
N MET A 8 15.27 -13.72 20.92
CA MET A 8 15.30 -13.73 19.46
C MET A 8 13.99 -14.29 18.93
N ILE A 9 13.27 -13.49 18.14
CA ILE A 9 12.01 -13.87 17.52
C ILE A 9 12.28 -14.03 16.03
N ASP A 10 11.97 -15.21 15.47
CA ASP A 10 12.00 -15.39 14.03
C ASP A 10 10.86 -14.59 13.39
N THR A 11 11.22 -13.67 12.50
CA THR A 11 10.27 -12.80 11.80
C THR A 11 10.24 -13.03 10.30
N THR A 12 10.82 -14.14 9.82
CA THR A 12 10.92 -14.46 8.39
C THR A 12 9.53 -14.50 7.73
N ASN A 13 8.54 -15.08 8.42
CA ASN A 13 7.16 -15.19 7.94
C ASN A 13 6.20 -14.20 8.63
N ALA A 14 6.72 -13.18 9.31
CA ALA A 14 5.87 -12.22 10.00
C ALA A 14 5.07 -11.38 8.98
N PRO A 15 3.76 -11.20 9.16
CA PRO A 15 2.98 -10.35 8.27
C PRO A 15 3.47 -8.91 8.34
N THR A 16 3.54 -8.28 7.16
CA THR A 16 3.97 -6.88 7.02
C THR A 16 2.76 -5.99 6.76
N TYR A 17 2.57 -4.99 7.61
CA TYR A 17 1.51 -3.99 7.52
C TYR A 17 2.07 -2.62 7.13
N CYS A 18 1.20 -1.79 6.55
CA CYS A 18 1.47 -0.41 6.23
C CYS A 18 1.76 0.39 7.51
N ARG A 19 2.93 1.02 7.57
CA ARG A 19 3.30 1.95 8.64
C ARG A 19 2.66 3.32 8.48
N SER A 20 2.39 3.73 7.25
CA SER A 20 1.69 4.98 6.93
C SER A 20 0.21 4.70 6.66
N HIS A 21 -0.66 5.63 7.05
CA HIS A 21 -2.08 5.60 6.66
C HIS A 21 -2.16 5.64 5.14
N CYS A 22 -2.48 4.50 4.53
CA CYS A 22 -2.77 4.44 3.11
C CYS A 22 -4.19 4.95 2.87
N CYS A 23 -4.42 5.57 1.72
CA CYS A 23 -5.70 6.22 1.40
C CYS A 23 -6.87 5.24 1.15
N ASN A 24 -6.61 3.92 1.19
CA ASN A 24 -7.61 2.88 1.05
C ASN A 24 -7.91 2.26 2.42
N GLY A 25 -9.13 2.48 2.92
CA GLY A 25 -9.60 1.93 4.19
C GLY A 25 -9.76 0.41 4.19
N ASP A 26 -9.93 -0.19 3.00
CA ASP A 26 -10.12 -1.64 2.85
C ASP A 26 -8.81 -2.42 2.72
N CYS A 27 -7.67 -1.72 2.60
CA CYS A 27 -6.34 -2.31 2.39
C CYS A 27 -6.10 -3.48 3.37
N SER A 28 -5.80 -4.67 2.84
CA SER A 28 -5.51 -5.89 3.62
C SER A 28 -4.36 -5.68 4.61
N LYS A 29 -3.38 -4.86 4.22
CA LYS A 29 -2.20 -4.50 5.03
C LYS A 29 -2.37 -3.19 5.79
N HIS A 30 -3.57 -2.62 5.92
CA HIS A 30 -3.76 -1.32 6.58
C HIS A 30 -3.20 -1.29 8.02
N ILE A 31 -2.72 -0.12 8.46
CA ILE A 31 -2.11 0.07 9.79
C ILE A 31 -3.05 -0.37 10.92
N SER A 32 -4.35 -0.11 10.80
CA SER A 32 -5.36 -0.52 11.79
C SER A 32 -5.43 -2.04 11.95
N LYS A 33 -5.26 -2.81 10.87
CA LYS A 33 -5.22 -4.28 10.91
C LYS A 33 -3.96 -4.80 11.59
N GLY A 34 -2.83 -4.14 11.34
CA GLY A 34 -1.57 -4.43 12.05
C GLY A 34 -1.66 -4.10 13.54
N MET A 35 -2.30 -3.00 13.91
CA MET A 35 -2.50 -2.61 15.31
C MET A 35 -3.46 -3.56 16.06
N ALA A 36 -4.40 -4.17 15.35
CA ALA A 36 -5.30 -5.20 15.90
C ALA A 36 -4.66 -6.61 15.94
N TYR A 37 -3.49 -6.80 15.33
CA TYR A 37 -2.83 -8.10 15.25
C TYR A 37 -2.12 -8.45 16.56
N THR A 38 -2.36 -9.65 17.08
CA THR A 38 -1.86 -10.11 18.39
C THR A 38 -0.54 -10.88 18.32
N GLY A 39 0.08 -11.01 17.14
CA GLY A 39 1.35 -11.70 16.92
C GLY A 39 2.50 -10.77 16.51
N PRO A 40 3.72 -11.33 16.35
CA PRO A 40 4.84 -10.58 15.80
C PRO A 40 4.52 -10.16 14.36
N CYS A 41 4.55 -8.85 14.12
CA CYS A 41 4.32 -8.27 12.80
C CYS A 41 5.34 -7.17 12.51
N LYS A 42 5.49 -6.83 11.23
CA LYS A 42 6.38 -5.76 10.76
C LYS A 42 5.54 -4.59 10.27
N PHE A 43 5.98 -3.37 10.57
CA PHE A 43 5.42 -2.16 9.98
C PHE A 43 6.45 -1.56 9.02
N ALA A 44 6.10 -1.50 7.73
CA ALA A 44 6.96 -0.96 6.68
C ALA A 44 6.28 0.22 5.94
N LEU A 45 7.08 1.10 5.34
CA LEU A 45 6.58 2.17 4.49
C LEU A 45 6.14 1.57 3.13
N LEU A 46 4.93 1.03 3.10
CA LEU A 46 4.32 0.42 1.90
C LEU A 46 3.47 1.41 1.10
N LYS A 47 3.21 2.62 1.63
CA LYS A 47 2.50 3.65 0.88
C LYS A 47 3.33 3.99 -0.37
N ASP A 48 2.65 4.07 -1.50
CA ASP A 48 3.26 4.32 -2.81
C ASP A 48 4.02 3.13 -3.45
N THR A 49 3.97 1.94 -2.85
CA THR A 49 4.48 0.69 -3.44
C THR A 49 3.36 -0.23 -3.92
N GLU A 50 3.67 -1.13 -4.86
CA GLU A 50 2.70 -2.11 -5.38
C GLU A 50 2.20 -3.10 -4.32
N GLU A 51 2.88 -3.18 -3.17
CA GLU A 51 2.52 -4.06 -2.07
C GLU A 51 1.37 -3.53 -1.21
N CYS A 52 0.99 -2.27 -1.37
CA CYS A 52 -0.12 -1.63 -0.67
C CYS A 52 -1.33 -1.53 -1.60
N GLU A 53 -2.45 -2.13 -1.22
CA GLU A 53 -3.72 -2.00 -1.97
C GLU A 53 -4.29 -0.58 -1.92
N GLY A 54 -3.79 0.25 -1.01
CA GLY A 54 -4.02 1.69 -1.02
C GLY A 54 -3.14 2.49 -1.96
N TYR A 55 -2.30 1.80 -2.73
CA TYR A 55 -1.58 2.35 -3.86
C TYR A 55 -2.55 2.68 -5.00
N ILE A 56 -3.22 3.81 -4.82
CA ILE A 56 -3.73 4.58 -5.93
C ILE A 56 -2.69 5.67 -6.10
N SER A 57 -1.67 5.46 -6.93
CA SER A 57 -0.96 6.64 -7.41
C SER A 57 -2.04 7.44 -8.14
N ARG A 58 -2.43 8.60 -7.59
CA ARG A 58 -3.41 9.50 -8.24
C ARG A 58 -3.04 9.71 -9.71
N ARG A 59 -1.73 9.66 -9.99
CA ARG A 59 -1.10 9.59 -11.30
C ARG A 59 -1.54 8.40 -12.17
N LYS A 60 -1.55 7.13 -11.69
CA LYS A 60 -2.00 5.99 -12.51
C LYS A 60 -3.48 6.11 -12.89
N LYS A 61 -4.35 6.55 -11.97
CA LYS A 61 -5.78 6.79 -12.27
C LYS A 61 -5.96 7.92 -13.28
N THR A 62 -5.35 9.08 -13.03
CA THR A 62 -5.41 10.20 -14.00
C THR A 62 -4.81 9.83 -15.36
N MET A 63 -3.71 9.06 -15.42
CA MET A 63 -3.14 8.63 -16.70
C MET A 63 -4.01 7.61 -17.45
N GLN A 64 -4.76 6.76 -16.74
CA GLN A 64 -5.75 5.87 -17.34
C GLN A 64 -6.97 6.67 -17.85
N GLU A 65 -7.50 7.58 -17.05
CA GLU A 65 -8.59 8.48 -17.43
C GLU A 65 -8.19 9.34 -18.64
N ILE A 66 -6.99 9.93 -18.63
CA ILE A 66 -6.44 10.69 -19.76
C ILE A 66 -6.34 9.82 -21.01
N LYS A 67 -5.81 8.59 -20.91
CA LYS A 67 -5.77 7.66 -22.04
C LYS A 67 -7.15 7.29 -22.58
N GLN A 68 -8.13 7.18 -21.69
CA GLN A 68 -9.52 6.90 -22.06
C GLN A 68 -10.09 8.08 -22.86
N ILE A 69 -9.89 9.30 -22.35
CA ILE A 69 -10.31 10.55 -23.00
C ILE A 69 -9.60 10.74 -24.35
N GLU A 70 -8.28 10.48 -24.44
CA GLU A 70 -7.54 10.55 -25.70
C GLU A 70 -8.09 9.57 -26.75
N LYS A 71 -8.42 8.33 -26.35
CA LYS A 71 -9.07 7.37 -27.24
C LYS A 71 -10.46 7.82 -27.69
N GLU A 72 -11.23 8.41 -26.80
CA GLU A 72 -12.56 8.94 -27.12
C GLU A 72 -12.47 10.14 -28.07
N MET A 73 -11.48 11.01 -27.89
CA MET A 73 -11.20 12.13 -28.80
C MET A 73 -10.73 11.66 -30.19
N GLU A 74 -9.86 10.64 -30.24
CA GLU A 74 -9.41 10.02 -31.50
C GLU A 74 -10.57 9.33 -32.23
N ALA A 75 -11.43 8.60 -31.52
CA ALA A 75 -12.62 7.98 -32.08
C ALA A 75 -13.68 8.99 -32.56
N ALA A 76 -13.74 10.17 -31.93
CA ALA A 76 -14.61 11.27 -32.33
C ALA A 76 -14.08 12.07 -33.53
N GLY A 77 -12.88 11.76 -34.04
CA GLY A 77 -12.28 12.46 -35.18
C GLY A 77 -11.90 13.91 -34.90
N ILE A 78 -11.71 14.26 -33.61
CA ILE A 78 -11.32 15.61 -33.20
C ILE A 78 -9.80 15.70 -33.30
N GLU A 79 -9.29 16.29 -34.39
CA GLU A 79 -7.86 16.61 -34.52
C GLU A 79 -7.46 17.71 -33.52
N LYS A 80 -6.19 17.65 -33.05
CA LYS A 80 -5.60 18.55 -32.04
C LYS A 80 -5.64 20.03 -32.45
#